data_AF-A0A3P7P0S8-F1
#
_entry.id   AF-A0A3P7P0S8-F1
#
_cell.length_a   1.000
_cell.length_b   1.000
_cell.length_c   1.000
_cell.angle_alpha   90.00
_cell.angle_beta   90.00
_cell.angle_gamma   90.00
#
_symmetry.space_group_name_H-M   'P 1'
#
loop_
_entity.id
_entity.type
_entity.pdbx_description
1 polymer ?
#
loop_
_entity_poly.entity_id
_entity_poly.type
_entity_poly.pdbx_seq_one_letter_code
_entity_poly.pdbx_strand_id
1 'polypeptide(L)'
;MRAGAKFPTTLGAYDTVTPIEASSNPRVSDALGFPTQCFRAWSPRLASPVLLRRVILPKTAPPLPNEAYYLAKQICDLEHPSVVHLRDVFPTNDFSDNCMCL
;
A
#
# COMPACT_ATOMS: atom_id res chain seq x y z
N MET A 1 22.69 7.63 16.27
CA MET A 1 21.91 6.38 16.12
C MET A 1 20.70 6.67 15.26
N ARG A 2 20.58 6.09 14.06
CA ARG A 2 19.40 6.29 13.21
C ARG A 2 18.24 5.53 13.85
N ALA A 3 17.22 6.25 14.31
CA ALA A 3 15.96 5.62 14.69
C ALA A 3 15.46 4.82 13.48
N GLY A 4 15.34 3.50 13.61
CA GLY A 4 14.66 2.72 12.58
C GLY A 4 13.25 3.27 12.44
N ALA A 5 12.88 3.71 11.24
CA ALA A 5 11.53 4.22 11.00
C ALA A 5 10.52 3.15 11.46
N LYS A 6 9.79 3.45 12.52
CA LYS A 6 8.82 2.53 13.11
C LYS A 6 7.59 2.59 12.23
N PHE A 7 7.37 1.55 11.43
CA PHE A 7 6.16 1.45 10.61
C PHE A 7 4.92 1.32 11.49
N PRO A 8 3.76 1.78 10.99
CA PRO A 8 2.50 1.56 11.69
C PRO A 8 2.22 0.06 11.80
N THR A 9 1.74 -0.38 12.96
CA THR A 9 1.32 -1.78 13.20
C THR A 9 -0.13 -2.04 12.77
N THR A 10 -0.86 -0.97 12.49
CA THR A 10 -2.26 -0.95 12.02
C THR A 10 -2.36 0.07 10.90
N LEU A 11 -3.08 -0.25 9.82
CA LEU A 11 -3.23 0.63 8.67
C LEU A 11 -4.67 0.61 8.17
N GLY A 12 -5.42 1.68 8.44
CA GLY A 12 -6.86 1.70 8.16
C GLY A 12 -7.59 0.51 8.81
N ALA A 13 -8.11 -0.41 7.98
CA ALA A 13 -8.83 -1.61 8.41
C ALA A 13 -7.93 -2.87 8.54
N TYR A 14 -6.61 -2.74 8.38
CA TYR A 14 -5.65 -3.85 8.41
C TYR A 14 -4.82 -3.86 9.69
N ASP A 15 -4.63 -5.05 10.24
CA ASP A 15 -3.91 -5.27 11.50
C ASP A 15 -2.59 -6.01 11.27
N THR A 16 -1.74 -6.05 12.30
CA THR A 16 -0.46 -6.81 12.29
C THR A 16 0.47 -6.46 11.13
N VAL A 17 0.43 -5.19 10.70
CA VAL A 17 1.17 -4.70 9.54
C VAL A 17 2.66 -4.83 9.81
N THR A 18 3.33 -5.64 9.00
CA THR A 18 4.74 -6.00 9.15
C THR A 18 5.46 -5.81 7.80
N PRO A 19 6.57 -5.06 7.76
CA PRO A 19 7.32 -4.88 6.52
C PRO A 19 7.92 -6.20 6.04
N ILE A 20 7.83 -6.46 4.73
CA ILE A 20 8.49 -7.63 4.10
C ILE A 20 9.92 -7.27 3.70
N GLU A 21 10.14 -6.02 3.32
CA GLU A 21 11.43 -5.48 2.91
C GLU A 21 12.02 -4.60 4.02
N ALA A 22 13.35 -4.48 4.08
CA ALA A 22 13.99 -3.58 5.03
C ALA A 22 13.52 -2.14 4.81
N SER A 23 13.16 -1.45 5.90
CA SER A 23 12.57 -0.10 5.88
C SER A 23 13.42 0.94 5.16
N SER A 24 14.74 0.71 5.11
CA SER A 24 15.72 1.66 4.60
C SER A 24 15.83 1.73 3.08
N ASN A 25 15.18 0.86 2.30
CA ASN A 25 15.36 0.86 0.86
C ASN A 25 14.09 0.50 0.06
N PRO A 26 13.13 1.44 -0.08
CA PRO A 26 12.02 1.30 -1.02
C PRO A 26 12.52 0.99 -2.44
N ARG A 27 11.84 0.07 -3.14
CA ARG A 27 12.20 -0.31 -4.51
C ARG A 27 11.35 0.46 -5.51
N VAL A 28 11.99 1.09 -6.49
CA VAL A 28 11.28 1.75 -7.59
C VAL A 28 10.60 0.69 -8.44
N SER A 29 9.31 0.89 -8.68
CA SER A 29 8.50 0.03 -9.55
C SER A 29 8.67 0.45 -10.99
N ASP A 30 9.12 -0.43 -11.88
CA ASP A 30 9.26 -0.12 -13.31
C ASP A 30 7.91 0.29 -13.95
N ALA A 31 6.83 -0.35 -13.53
CA ALA A 31 5.49 -0.09 -14.07
C ALA A 31 4.88 1.23 -13.57
N LEU A 32 5.23 1.68 -12.35
CA LEU A 32 4.63 2.87 -11.74
C LEU A 32 5.57 4.08 -11.80
N GLY A 33 6.88 3.87 -11.94
CA GLY A 33 7.90 4.93 -11.82
C GLY A 33 8.11 5.45 -10.39
N PHE A 34 7.44 4.86 -9.39
CA PHE A 34 7.48 5.33 -7.99
C PHE A 34 8.16 4.32 -7.06
N PRO A 35 8.80 4.78 -5.97
CA PRO A 35 9.25 3.90 -4.90
C PRO A 35 8.07 3.17 -4.24
N THR A 36 8.25 1.89 -3.99
CA THR A 36 7.25 1.01 -3.38
C THR A 36 7.84 0.19 -2.24
N GLN A 37 6.99 -0.17 -1.28
CA GLN A 37 7.33 -1.07 -0.18
C GLN A 37 6.16 -2.03 0.08
N CYS A 38 6.49 -3.30 0.29
CA CYS A 38 5.50 -4.33 0.57
C CYS A 38 5.41 -4.67 2.06
N PHE A 39 4.18 -4.89 2.52
CA PHE A 39 3.85 -5.25 3.89
C PHE A 39 2.97 -6.48 3.91
N ARG A 40 3.21 -7.38 4.85
CA ARG A 40 2.23 -8.40 5.23
C ARG A 40 1.28 -7.78 6.24
N ALA A 41 -0.01 -8.04 6.09
CA ALA A 41 -1.02 -7.62 7.06
C ALA A 41 -2.09 -8.69 7.23
N TRP A 42 -2.91 -8.55 8.27
CA TRP A 42 -4.13 -9.31 8.46
C TRP A 42 -5.32 -8.45 8.03
N SER A 43 -6.23 -9.01 7.23
CA SER A 43 -7.50 -8.39 6.90
C SER A 43 -8.61 -9.04 7.73
N PRO A 44 -9.19 -8.34 8.73
CA PRO A 44 -10.33 -8.83 9.47
C PRO A 44 -11.55 -9.11 8.56
N ARG A 45 -11.75 -8.28 7.54
CA ARG A 45 -12.85 -8.43 6.56
C ARG A 45 -12.77 -9.74 5.78
N LEU A 46 -11.57 -10.14 5.38
CA LEU A 46 -11.34 -11.36 4.60
C LEU A 46 -10.99 -12.57 5.49
N ALA A 47 -10.80 -12.35 6.80
CA ALA A 47 -10.26 -13.34 7.73
C ALA A 47 -9.01 -14.06 7.20
N SER A 48 -8.09 -13.30 6.58
CA SER A 48 -6.92 -13.86 5.88
C SER A 48 -5.73 -12.90 5.93
N PRO A 49 -4.48 -13.42 5.87
CA PRO A 49 -3.32 -12.58 5.56
C PRO A 49 -3.44 -12.00 4.14
N VAL A 50 -2.97 -10.78 3.98
CA VAL A 50 -2.90 -10.06 2.71
C VAL A 50 -1.52 -9.41 2.53
N LEU A 51 -1.22 -9.08 1.27
CA LEU A 51 -0.07 -8.28 0.89
C LEU A 51 -0.56 -6.86 0.61
N LEU A 52 0.00 -5.87 1.30
CA LEU A 52 -0.24 -4.46 1.01
C LEU A 52 0.99 -3.89 0.30
N ARG A 53 0.76 -3.16 -0.79
CA ARG A 53 1.83 -2.46 -1.50
C ARG A 53 1.66 -0.96 -1.33
N ARG A 54 2.54 -0.36 -0.55
CA ARG A 54 2.65 1.10 -0.39
C ARG A 54 3.35 1.68 -1.61
N VAL A 55 2.77 2.72 -2.19
CA VAL A 55 3.35 3.54 -3.25
C VAL A 55 3.66 4.92 -2.68
N ILE A 56 4.93 5.31 -2.71
CA ILE A 56 5.41 6.57 -2.13
C ILE A 56 5.39 7.63 -3.22
N LEU A 57 4.59 8.67 -3.02
CA LEU A 57 4.42 9.76 -3.96
C LEU A 57 5.33 10.95 -3.59
N PRO A 58 5.65 11.84 -4.54
CA PRO A 58 6.35 13.07 -4.23
C PRO A 58 5.58 13.88 -3.18
N LYS A 59 6.28 14.40 -2.17
CA LYS A 59 5.67 15.23 -1.11
C LYS A 59 4.99 16.49 -1.64
N THR A 60 5.45 17.00 -2.78
CA THR A 60 4.91 18.19 -3.45
C THR A 60 3.75 17.86 -4.39
N ALA A 61 3.48 16.58 -4.66
CA ALA A 61 2.36 16.19 -5.51
C ALA A 61 1.04 16.45 -4.77
N PRO A 62 0.01 16.93 -5.46
CA PRO A 62 -1.33 16.97 -4.89
C PRO A 62 -1.80 15.55 -4.56
N PRO A 63 -2.75 15.38 -3.62
CA PRO A 63 -3.45 14.11 -3.44
C PRO A 63 -4.02 13.63 -4.76
N LEU A 64 -4.02 12.30 -4.98
CA LEU A 64 -4.65 11.74 -6.15
C LEU A 64 -6.15 12.10 -6.18
N PRO A 65 -6.71 12.38 -7.37
CA PRO A 65 -8.13 12.70 -7.51
C PRO A 65 -8.99 11.47 -7.13
N ASN A 66 -10.20 11.71 -6.62
CA ASN A 66 -11.11 10.64 -6.18
C ASN A 66 -11.44 9.66 -7.30
N GLU A 67 -11.48 10.16 -8.54
CA GLU A 67 -11.70 9.39 -9.76
C GLU A 67 -10.64 8.30 -9.95
N ALA A 68 -9.39 8.53 -9.55
CA ALA A 68 -8.34 7.53 -9.63
C ALA A 68 -8.62 6.34 -8.70
N TYR A 69 -9.08 6.61 -7.47
CA TYR A 69 -9.49 5.56 -6.52
C TYR A 69 -10.75 4.84 -7.00
N TYR A 70 -11.69 5.55 -7.62
CA TYR A 70 -12.91 4.96 -8.17
C TYR A 70 -12.59 3.97 -9.31
N LEU A 71 -11.73 4.36 -10.24
CA LEU A 71 -11.28 3.48 -11.32
C LEU A 71 -10.50 2.28 -10.78
N ALA A 72 -9.62 2.47 -9.80
CA ALA A 72 -8.88 1.38 -9.18
C ALA A 72 -9.82 0.38 -8.49
N LYS A 73 -10.88 0.85 -7.83
CA LYS A 73 -11.90 -0.01 -7.21
C LYS A 73 -12.64 -0.86 -8.22
N GLN A 74 -12.88 -0.38 -9.44
CA GLN A 74 -13.48 -1.22 -10.50
C GLN A 74 -12.58 -2.39 -10.88
N ILE A 75 -11.25 -2.23 -10.78
CA ILE A 75 -10.30 -3.33 -11.01
C ILE A 75 -10.36 -4.34 -9.85
N CYS A 76 -10.67 -3.90 -8.62
CA CYS A 76 -10.81 -4.81 -7.48
C CYS A 76 -11.94 -5.82 -7.64
N ASP A 77 -12.92 -5.56 -8.50
CA ASP A 77 -14.01 -6.50 -8.78
C ASP A 77 -13.63 -7.56 -9.82
N LEU A 78 -12.46 -7.43 -10.47
CA LEU A 78 -11.97 -8.36 -11.48
C LEU A 78 -11.05 -9.41 -10.85
N GLU A 79 -11.36 -10.69 -11.06
CA GLU A 79 -10.56 -11.82 -10.57
C GLU A 79 -10.22 -12.76 -11.72
N HIS A 80 -8.94 -13.16 -11.80
CA HIS A 80 -8.47 -14.15 -12.76
C HIS A 80 -7.41 -15.05 -12.11
N PRO A 81 -7.46 -16.38 -12.25
CA PRO A 81 -6.55 -17.29 -11.54
C PRO A 81 -5.05 -17.06 -11.78
N SER A 82 -4.70 -16.50 -12.94
CA SER A 82 -3.30 -16.21 -13.31
C SER A 82 -2.83 -14.80 -12.92
N VAL A 83 -3.69 -13.98 -12.30
CA VAL A 83 -3.39 -12.60 -11.94
C VAL A 83 -3.58 -12.43 -10.44
N VAL A 84 -2.60 -11.82 -9.76
CA VAL A 84 -2.76 -11.48 -8.35
C VAL A 84 -3.90 -10.47 -8.23
N HIS A 85 -4.94 -10.86 -7.50
CA HIS A 85 -6.14 -10.05 -7.33
C HIS A 85 -5.83 -8.80 -6.49
N LEU A 86 -6.07 -7.62 -7.06
CA LEU A 86 -6.11 -6.36 -6.33
C LEU A 86 -7.37 -6.32 -5.43
N ARG A 87 -7.20 -6.25 -4.12
CA ARG A 87 -8.33 -6.38 -3.17
C ARG A 87 -8.90 -5.04 -2.71
N ASP A 88 -8.07 -4.01 -2.65
CA ASP A 88 -8.45 -2.70 -2.11
C ASP A 88 -7.44 -1.63 -2.56
N VAL A 89 -7.87 -0.37 -2.58
CA VAL A 89 -7.00 0.77 -2.86
C VAL A 89 -7.45 1.97 -2.04
N PHE A 90 -6.54 2.53 -1.26
CA PHE A 90 -6.87 3.64 -0.35
C PHE A 90 -5.69 4.59 -0.10
N PRO A 91 -5.97 5.88 0.13
CA PRO A 91 -4.99 6.82 0.64
C PRO A 91 -4.71 6.55 2.12
N THR A 92 -3.48 6.80 2.58
CA THR A 92 -3.15 6.75 4.00
C THR A 92 -2.10 7.78 4.36
N ASN A 93 -2.24 8.36 5.56
CA ASN A 93 -1.25 9.26 6.15
C ASN A 93 -0.49 8.59 7.31
N ASP A 94 -0.76 7.31 7.61
CA ASP A 94 -0.22 6.60 8.77
C ASP A 94 1.30 6.41 8.68
N PHE A 95 1.85 6.49 7.47
CA PHE A 95 3.30 6.45 7.22
C PHE A 95 3.99 7.82 7.34
N SER A 96 3.26 8.88 7.68
CA SER A 96 3.77 10.26 7.79
C SER A 96 4.39 10.82 6.50
N ASP A 97 3.99 10.30 5.34
CA ASP A 97 4.30 10.86 4.03
C ASP A 97 3.13 10.68 3.04
N ASN A 98 3.28 11.29 1.86
CA ASN A 98 2.29 11.20 0.80
C ASN A 98 2.38 9.82 0.14
N CYS A 99 1.45 8.93 0.48
CA CYS A 99 1.43 7.59 -0.08
C CYS A 99 0.01 7.05 -0.23
N MET A 100 -0.09 6.00 -1.02
CA MET A 100 -1.30 5.19 -1.15
C MET A 100 -0.95 3.72 -0.97
N CYS A 101 -1.93 2.91 -0.61
CA CYS A 101 -1.79 1.46 -0.54
C CYS A 101 -2.72 0.77 -1.53
N LEU A 102 -2.19 -0.31 -2.10
CA LEU A 102 -2.85 -1.30 -2.96
C LEU A 102 -2.86 -2.66 -2.25
#